data_AF-A0A520QM14-F1
#
_entry.id   AF-A0A520QM14-F1
#
_cell.length_a   1.000
_cell.length_b   1.000
_cell.length_c   1.000
_cell.angle_alpha   90.00
_cell.angle_beta   90.00
_cell.angle_gamma   90.00
#
_symmetry.space_group_name_H-M   'P 1'
#
loop_
_entity.id
_entity.type
_entity.pdbx_description
1 polymer ?
#
loop_
_entity_poly.entity_id
_entity_poly.type
_entity_poly.pdbx_seq_one_letter_code
_entity_poly.pdbx_strand_id
1 'polypeptide(L)'
;MMRRCLLALLVASAAGCAEPGTLVVVARSDLLPGLEFDGARVELLDAEGAVTREVETSFGPEDDFVEGRRVAALEQLAGRDIRLRVALTLGDREVIARPVRVQLESDAFAYTVVFTRDCRGVTCEDAGRGACLRGECVPDECTEETPCLDPECTSDGECEAPVACAAGQCSEGVCLSVGSGACPARGYCDLDRGCTDPDWPQVQVTLQEAAAQGSTTEPTFRTFAPGLEAGASSRWVGGVLAPNGRIYGMPFNVETILEIDPEAGTARTFGSFPGTNSYVGGVLGPDGFIYGIPLQANRVLRIDPEAGTAELIGPDLGGGAKFGGGVVATNGLVYCMPAGARQVGVLDPVAETLTYFGPELPDTAHKYRGAVLSPSGLVIGIPAAESRVLSVDPFSGEVRLFGDLMAGSRNWYGGVVTPDGRVLGLPLGATTVLEIDPLAETVVEHDTGATLTSSTGASGALAPNGLVYMAPSRPPSVRELDPSTLTSRELDDFGGGEGKWIGAVLGLNGRIYGIPWNSDAVLEINPHASGVFPPWLPLSPWLDKL
;
A
#
# COMPACT_ATOMS: atom_id res chain seq x y z
N MET A 1 -9.65 -30.20 -46.57
CA MET A 1 -8.85 -31.40 -46.90
C MET A 1 -7.41 -31.11 -46.50
N MET A 2 -6.77 -32.05 -45.78
CA MET A 2 -5.40 -32.04 -45.24
C MET A 2 -5.17 -31.35 -43.87
N ARG A 3 -5.31 -32.22 -42.85
CA ARG A 3 -4.80 -32.16 -41.48
C ARG A 3 -3.30 -31.85 -41.43
N ARG A 4 -2.87 -31.04 -40.46
CA ARG A 4 -1.49 -31.06 -39.92
C ARG A 4 -1.51 -31.79 -38.60
N CYS A 5 -0.66 -32.82 -38.52
CA CYS A 5 -0.47 -33.75 -37.42
C CYS A 5 0.17 -33.10 -36.20
N LEU A 6 -0.19 -33.67 -35.06
CA LEU A 6 0.37 -33.54 -33.72
C LEU A 6 1.91 -33.43 -33.71
N LEU A 7 2.40 -32.51 -32.88
CA LEU A 7 3.65 -32.70 -32.14
C LEU A 7 3.29 -32.65 -30.65
N ALA A 8 3.25 -33.81 -30.01
CA ALA A 8 3.28 -33.94 -28.57
C ALA A 8 4.75 -33.98 -28.12
N LEU A 9 5.17 -33.00 -27.32
CA LEU A 9 6.38 -33.06 -26.48
C LEU A 9 5.89 -32.96 -25.03
N LEU A 10 5.87 -34.07 -24.28
CA LEU A 10 6.92 -34.49 -23.35
C LEU A 10 7.14 -33.51 -22.18
N VAL A 11 6.33 -33.67 -21.13
CA VAL A 11 6.70 -33.29 -19.76
C VAL A 11 6.85 -34.58 -18.95
N ALA A 12 8.09 -34.96 -18.66
CA ALA A 12 8.43 -36.05 -17.78
C ALA A 12 9.67 -35.65 -16.97
N SER A 13 9.47 -35.21 -15.72
CA SER A 13 10.39 -35.24 -14.58
C SER A 13 9.77 -34.39 -13.45
N ALA A 14 9.23 -34.91 -12.34
CA ALA A 14 9.70 -36.01 -11.50
C ALA A 14 8.53 -36.86 -10.95
N ALA A 15 8.42 -38.10 -11.44
CA ALA A 15 7.63 -39.14 -10.79
C ALA A 15 8.54 -39.90 -9.81
N GLY A 16 8.50 -39.54 -8.52
CA GLY A 16 8.88 -40.47 -7.47
C GLY A 16 7.84 -41.60 -7.40
N CYS A 17 8.29 -42.85 -7.32
CA CYS A 17 7.42 -44.02 -7.24
C CYS A 17 6.45 -43.91 -6.05
N ALA A 18 5.14 -43.83 -6.31
CA ALA A 18 4.12 -43.93 -5.27
C ALA A 18 3.97 -45.39 -4.83
N GLU A 19 3.87 -45.64 -3.51
CA GLU A 19 3.61 -46.97 -2.96
C GLU A 19 2.13 -47.40 -3.19
N PRO A 20 1.82 -48.72 -3.27
CA PRO A 20 0.45 -49.21 -3.40
C PRO A 20 -0.46 -48.73 -2.26
N GLY A 21 -1.66 -48.25 -2.57
CA GLY A 21 -2.62 -47.70 -1.60
C GLY A 21 -2.38 -46.22 -1.28
N THR A 22 -1.77 -45.46 -2.19
CA THR A 22 -1.54 -44.02 -2.05
C THR A 22 -2.54 -43.23 -2.89
N LEU A 23 -3.28 -42.32 -2.24
CA LEU A 23 -4.08 -41.28 -2.90
C LEU A 23 -3.33 -39.96 -2.82
N VAL A 24 -2.95 -39.43 -3.98
CA VAL A 24 -2.40 -38.09 -4.09
C VAL A 24 -3.55 -37.13 -4.36
N VAL A 25 -3.71 -36.11 -3.52
CA VAL A 25 -4.73 -35.07 -3.74
C VAL A 25 -4.04 -33.87 -4.36
N VAL A 26 -4.53 -33.47 -5.53
CA VAL A 26 -4.11 -32.29 -6.27
C VAL A 26 -5.25 -31.27 -6.19
N ALA A 27 -4.94 -30.02 -5.86
CA ALA A 27 -5.91 -28.95 -5.91
C ALA A 27 -5.62 -28.05 -7.11
N ARG A 28 -6.69 -27.63 -7.80
CA ARG A 28 -6.67 -26.57 -8.79
C ARG A 28 -7.53 -25.41 -8.33
N SER A 29 -7.08 -24.18 -8.54
CA SER A 29 -7.85 -23.00 -8.17
C SER A 29 -7.46 -21.76 -8.95
N ASP A 30 -8.44 -20.88 -9.12
CA ASP A 30 -8.27 -19.50 -9.57
C ASP A 30 -8.21 -18.49 -8.41
N LEU A 31 -8.07 -18.98 -7.17
CA LEU A 31 -7.73 -18.17 -5.99
C LEU A 31 -6.22 -17.89 -5.99
N LEU A 32 -5.81 -16.74 -5.46
CA LEU A 32 -4.41 -16.33 -5.41
C LEU A 32 -3.70 -16.90 -4.16
N PRO A 33 -2.72 -17.80 -4.32
CA PRO A 33 -1.92 -18.29 -3.19
C PRO A 33 -1.06 -17.16 -2.60
N GLY A 34 -0.86 -17.18 -1.28
CA GLY A 34 -0.15 -16.15 -0.53
C GLY A 34 -0.93 -14.85 -0.28
N LEU A 35 -2.12 -14.70 -0.86
CA LEU A 35 -2.96 -13.52 -0.71
C LEU A 35 -4.39 -13.86 -0.29
N GLU A 36 -5.03 -14.77 -1.04
CA GLU A 36 -6.40 -15.20 -0.80
C GLU A 36 -6.46 -16.49 0.02
N PHE A 37 -5.42 -17.31 -0.02
CA PHE A 37 -5.19 -18.49 0.81
C PHE A 37 -3.68 -18.77 0.93
N ASP A 38 -3.23 -19.41 1.99
CA ASP A 38 -1.82 -19.77 2.24
C ASP A 38 -1.63 -21.25 2.63
N GLY A 39 -2.73 -22.03 2.69
CA GLY A 39 -2.68 -23.44 3.03
C GLY A 39 -3.84 -24.26 2.46
N ALA A 40 -3.77 -25.57 2.64
CA ALA A 40 -4.84 -26.50 2.39
C ALA A 40 -4.93 -27.54 3.50
N ARG A 41 -6.15 -27.88 3.88
CA ARG A 41 -6.47 -28.93 4.84
C ARG A 41 -7.22 -30.05 4.13
N VAL A 42 -6.68 -31.27 4.24
CA VAL A 42 -7.28 -32.48 3.69
C VAL A 42 -7.64 -33.41 4.82
N GLU A 43 -8.94 -33.58 5.03
CA GLU A 43 -9.51 -34.43 6.08
C GLU A 43 -10.07 -35.71 5.46
N LEU A 44 -9.61 -36.86 5.93
CA LEU A 44 -10.18 -38.17 5.63
C LEU A 44 -11.31 -38.46 6.60
N LEU A 45 -12.52 -38.69 6.07
CA LEU A 45 -13.73 -38.88 6.85
C LEU A 45 -14.13 -40.37 6.91
N ASP A 46 -14.64 -40.81 8.05
CA ASP A 46 -15.29 -42.13 8.17
C ASP A 46 -16.72 -42.14 7.61
N ALA A 47 -17.43 -43.27 7.78
CA ALA A 47 -18.79 -43.43 7.29
C ALA A 47 -19.79 -42.51 8.00
N GLU A 48 -19.47 -42.11 9.23
CA GLU A 48 -20.26 -41.23 10.10
C GLU A 48 -19.90 -39.75 9.94
N GLY A 49 -18.85 -39.43 9.18
CA GLY A 49 -18.41 -38.07 8.88
C GLY A 49 -17.39 -37.49 9.87
N ALA A 50 -16.80 -38.31 10.74
CA ALA A 50 -15.75 -37.87 11.65
C ALA A 50 -14.37 -37.90 10.97
N VAL A 51 -13.53 -36.92 11.30
CA VAL A 51 -12.15 -36.83 10.80
C VAL A 51 -11.30 -37.93 11.41
N THR A 52 -10.79 -38.82 10.56
CA THR A 52 -9.92 -39.95 10.94
C THR A 52 -8.45 -39.67 10.71
N ARG A 53 -8.14 -38.82 9.73
CA ARG A 53 -6.79 -38.36 9.42
C ARG A 53 -6.88 -36.98 8.81
N GLU A 54 -5.92 -36.13 9.14
CA GLU A 54 -5.81 -34.78 8.60
C GLU A 54 -4.39 -34.57 8.07
N VAL A 55 -4.29 -33.86 6.95
CA VAL A 55 -3.03 -33.40 6.39
C VAL A 55 -3.19 -31.92 6.09
N GLU A 56 -2.35 -31.10 6.71
CA GLU A 56 -2.21 -29.68 6.39
C GLU A 56 -0.94 -29.46 5.59
N THR A 57 -1.05 -28.64 4.56
CA THR A 57 0.07 -28.23 3.71
C THR A 57 0.00 -26.72 3.51
N SER A 58 1.13 -26.03 3.68
CA SER A 58 1.25 -24.60 3.42
C SER A 58 1.86 -24.31 2.05
N PHE A 59 1.55 -23.13 1.53
CA PHE A 59 1.95 -22.66 0.20
C PHE A 59 2.42 -21.21 0.27
N GLY A 60 3.29 -20.85 -0.67
CA GLY A 60 3.71 -19.48 -0.90
C GLY A 60 3.09 -18.88 -2.17
N PRO A 61 3.31 -17.57 -2.42
CA PRO A 61 2.79 -16.88 -3.61
C PRO A 61 3.34 -17.43 -4.94
N GLU A 62 4.41 -18.23 -4.90
CA GLU A 62 5.03 -18.84 -6.07
C GLU A 62 4.44 -20.23 -6.43
N ASP A 63 3.54 -20.78 -5.61
CA ASP A 63 2.94 -22.10 -5.87
C ASP A 63 1.85 -22.00 -6.96
N ASP A 64 1.95 -22.82 -8.01
CA ASP A 64 1.00 -22.82 -9.13
C ASP A 64 -0.19 -23.75 -8.87
N PHE A 65 -1.35 -23.15 -8.61
CA PHE A 65 -2.62 -23.86 -8.43
C PHE A 65 -3.47 -23.91 -9.70
N VAL A 66 -3.04 -23.29 -10.80
CA VAL A 66 -3.79 -23.33 -12.05
C VAL A 66 -3.53 -24.65 -12.77
N GLU A 67 -2.25 -25.01 -12.91
CA GLU A 67 -1.84 -26.29 -13.49
C GLU A 67 -2.09 -27.47 -12.52
N GLY A 68 -2.22 -27.15 -11.24
CA GLY A 68 -2.58 -28.06 -10.16
C GLY A 68 -1.42 -28.34 -9.22
N ARG A 69 -1.69 -28.19 -7.93
CA ARG A 69 -0.71 -28.37 -6.86
C ARG A 69 -1.07 -29.56 -6.00
N ARG A 70 -0.10 -30.45 -5.76
CA ARG A 70 -0.27 -31.53 -4.76
C ARG A 70 -0.46 -30.90 -3.37
N VAL A 71 -1.61 -31.13 -2.76
CA VAL A 71 -1.98 -30.64 -1.42
C VAL A 71 -1.94 -31.72 -0.35
N ALA A 72 -2.02 -33.00 -0.71
CA ALA A 72 -1.81 -34.11 0.22
C ALA A 72 -1.33 -35.38 -0.49
N ALA A 73 -0.74 -36.30 0.28
CA ALA A 73 -0.76 -37.71 -0.06
C ALA A 73 -1.16 -38.53 1.14
N LEU A 74 -2.17 -39.35 0.93
CA LEU A 74 -2.73 -40.26 1.91
C LEU A 74 -2.27 -41.66 1.55
N GLU A 75 -1.28 -42.14 2.28
CA GLU A 75 -0.77 -43.50 2.18
C GLU A 75 -1.59 -44.44 3.08
N GLN A 76 -1.54 -45.75 2.79
CA GLN A 76 -2.14 -46.81 3.60
C GLN A 76 -3.68 -46.69 3.72
N LEU A 77 -4.35 -46.31 2.63
CA LEU A 77 -5.80 -46.21 2.62
C LEU A 77 -6.47 -47.58 2.75
N ALA A 78 -7.45 -47.67 3.65
CA ALA A 78 -8.25 -48.86 3.89
C ALA A 78 -9.59 -48.76 3.14
N GLY A 79 -9.73 -49.52 2.05
CA GLY A 79 -10.97 -49.58 1.27
C GLY A 79 -10.90 -48.84 -0.06
N ARG A 80 -12.01 -48.88 -0.80
CA ARG A 80 -12.12 -48.31 -2.15
C ARG A 80 -13.07 -47.12 -2.25
N ASP A 81 -13.89 -46.85 -1.23
CA ASP A 81 -14.75 -45.67 -1.15
C ASP A 81 -14.15 -44.73 -0.10
N ILE A 82 -13.61 -43.60 -0.56
CA ILE A 82 -12.85 -42.65 0.25
C ILE A 82 -13.63 -41.34 0.30
N ARG A 83 -13.92 -40.84 1.51
CA ARG A 83 -14.55 -39.53 1.71
C ARG A 83 -13.51 -38.55 2.20
N LEU A 84 -13.39 -37.43 1.51
CA LEU A 84 -12.48 -36.36 1.85
C LEU A 84 -13.26 -35.05 2.03
N ARG A 85 -12.76 -34.18 2.90
CA ARG A 85 -13.03 -32.75 2.84
C ARG A 85 -11.72 -32.05 2.53
N VAL A 86 -11.69 -31.33 1.42
CA VAL A 86 -10.53 -30.56 0.99
C VAL A 86 -10.89 -29.09 1.13
N ALA A 87 -10.11 -28.36 1.90
CA ALA A 87 -10.29 -26.94 2.14
C ALA A 87 -9.04 -26.16 1.75
N LEU A 88 -9.22 -24.97 1.16
CA LEU A 88 -8.17 -23.96 1.07
C LEU A 88 -8.32 -23.01 2.26
N THR A 89 -7.22 -22.67 2.91
CA THR A 89 -7.19 -21.95 4.19
C THR A 89 -6.31 -20.70 4.08
N LEU A 90 -6.66 -19.65 4.84
CA LEU A 90 -5.81 -18.48 5.07
C LEU A 90 -5.57 -18.38 6.59
N GLY A 91 -4.36 -18.74 7.04
CA GLY A 91 -4.14 -19.07 8.45
C GLY A 91 -5.10 -20.17 8.91
N ASP A 92 -5.78 -19.96 10.03
CA ASP A 92 -6.76 -20.92 10.57
C ASP A 92 -8.16 -20.82 9.94
N ARG A 93 -8.38 -19.85 9.03
CA ARG A 93 -9.69 -19.59 8.44
C ARG A 93 -9.89 -20.41 7.18
N GLU A 94 -10.99 -21.16 7.11
CA GLU A 94 -11.46 -21.77 5.87
C GLU A 94 -11.90 -20.67 4.88
N VAL A 95 -11.29 -20.67 3.68
CA VAL A 95 -11.62 -19.74 2.60
C VAL A 95 -12.71 -20.34 1.71
N ILE A 96 -12.50 -21.60 1.35
CA ILE A 96 -13.44 -22.42 0.59
C ILE A 96 -13.16 -23.90 0.91
N ALA A 97 -14.19 -24.72 0.93
CA ALA A 97 -14.04 -26.16 1.10
C ALA A 97 -14.98 -26.93 0.21
N ARG A 98 -14.55 -28.15 -0.11
CA ARG A 98 -15.27 -29.05 -0.99
C ARG A 98 -15.26 -30.46 -0.40
N PRO A 99 -16.44 -31.05 -0.11
CA PRO A 99 -16.54 -32.47 0.13
C PRO A 99 -16.32 -33.24 -1.17
N VAL A 100 -15.66 -34.38 -1.05
CA VAL A 100 -15.16 -35.20 -2.14
C VAL A 100 -15.40 -36.66 -1.81
N ARG A 101 -15.98 -37.42 -2.73
CA ARG A 101 -16.08 -38.89 -2.63
C ARG A 101 -15.36 -39.55 -3.80
N VAL A 102 -14.43 -40.45 -3.50
CA VAL A 102 -13.55 -41.11 -4.48
C VAL A 102 -13.74 -42.61 -4.46
N GLN A 103 -13.95 -43.21 -5.64
CA GLN A 103 -13.94 -44.66 -5.82
C GLN A 103 -12.60 -45.11 -6.42
N LEU A 104 -11.75 -45.78 -5.65
CA LEU A 104 -10.43 -46.24 -6.09
C LEU A 104 -10.53 -47.48 -7.00
N GLU A 105 -10.12 -47.35 -8.26
CA GLU A 105 -10.09 -48.44 -9.24
C GLU A 105 -8.74 -49.20 -9.30
N SER A 106 -7.63 -48.57 -8.89
CA SER A 106 -6.28 -49.15 -8.89
C SER A 106 -5.42 -48.63 -7.71
N ASP A 107 -4.20 -49.17 -7.55
CA ASP A 107 -3.38 -49.02 -6.34
C ASP A 107 -2.61 -47.68 -6.22
N ALA A 108 -2.61 -46.81 -7.24
CA ALA A 108 -2.04 -45.46 -7.14
C ALA A 108 -2.88 -44.49 -7.99
N PHE A 109 -3.44 -43.46 -7.36
CA PHE A 109 -4.34 -42.52 -8.02
C PHE A 109 -3.99 -41.08 -7.60
N ALA A 110 -3.89 -40.19 -8.57
CA ALA A 110 -3.91 -38.75 -8.32
C ALA A 110 -5.35 -38.27 -8.55
N TYR A 111 -5.88 -37.48 -7.62
CA TYR A 111 -7.24 -37.00 -7.66
C TYR A 111 -7.24 -35.48 -7.62
N THR A 112 -7.86 -34.86 -8.64
CA THR A 112 -7.88 -33.41 -8.78
C THR A 112 -9.18 -32.81 -8.20
N VAL A 113 -9.03 -31.86 -7.29
CA VAL A 113 -10.12 -31.08 -6.70
C VAL A 113 -10.03 -29.65 -7.21
N VAL A 114 -11.09 -29.17 -7.86
CA VAL A 114 -11.14 -27.82 -8.43
C VAL A 114 -11.90 -26.87 -7.51
N PHE A 115 -11.31 -25.73 -7.20
CA PHE A 115 -11.89 -24.63 -6.42
C PHE A 115 -12.02 -23.39 -7.30
N THR A 116 -13.26 -23.05 -7.66
CA THR A 116 -13.57 -21.84 -8.44
C THR A 116 -14.01 -20.72 -7.51
N ARG A 117 -13.55 -19.49 -7.75
CA ARG A 117 -13.93 -18.30 -6.97
C ARG A 117 -15.43 -18.10 -6.83
N ASP A 118 -16.21 -18.48 -7.83
CA ASP A 118 -17.67 -18.34 -7.84
C ASP A 118 -18.37 -19.18 -6.75
N CYS A 119 -17.65 -20.13 -6.17
CA CYS A 119 -18.11 -20.94 -5.05
C CYS A 119 -17.85 -20.31 -3.68
N ARG A 120 -17.20 -19.13 -3.62
CA ARG A 120 -17.02 -18.39 -2.37
C ARG A 120 -18.38 -17.98 -1.80
N GLY A 121 -18.65 -18.39 -0.55
CA GLY A 121 -19.91 -18.07 0.13
C GLY A 121 -21.13 -18.84 -0.38
N VAL A 122 -20.95 -19.83 -1.27
CA VAL A 122 -22.00 -20.74 -1.69
C VAL A 122 -22.10 -21.91 -0.69
N THR A 123 -23.28 -22.07 -0.07
CA THR A 123 -23.55 -23.20 0.83
C THR A 123 -24.50 -24.18 0.15
N CYS A 124 -24.02 -25.41 -0.06
CA CYS A 124 -24.81 -26.49 -0.65
C CYS A 124 -25.32 -27.42 0.45
N GLU A 125 -26.59 -27.30 0.81
CA GLU A 125 -27.24 -28.11 1.87
C GLU A 125 -28.20 -29.18 1.28
N ASP A 126 -28.19 -29.34 -0.04
CA ASP A 126 -29.08 -30.26 -0.74
C ASP A 126 -28.62 -31.72 -0.58
N ALA A 127 -29.58 -32.61 -0.30
CA ALA A 127 -29.31 -34.03 -0.13
C ALA A 127 -28.69 -34.64 -1.42
N GLY A 128 -27.39 -34.99 -1.34
CA GLY A 128 -26.63 -35.55 -2.45
C GLY A 128 -25.96 -34.51 -3.37
N ARG A 129 -25.93 -33.23 -2.99
CA ARG A 129 -25.18 -32.16 -3.66
C ARG A 129 -24.51 -31.28 -2.61
N GLY A 130 -23.45 -31.78 -1.98
CA GLY A 130 -22.74 -31.07 -0.92
C GLY A 130 -21.55 -30.24 -1.40
N ALA A 131 -21.16 -30.37 -2.68
CA ALA A 131 -20.04 -29.65 -3.27
C ALA A 131 -20.50 -28.48 -4.13
N CYS A 132 -19.69 -27.42 -4.20
CA CYS A 132 -19.86 -26.38 -5.20
C CYS A 132 -18.78 -26.51 -6.29
N LEU A 133 -19.19 -26.34 -7.54
CA LEU A 133 -18.32 -26.21 -8.70
C LEU A 133 -18.91 -25.13 -9.62
N ARG A 134 -18.13 -24.08 -9.92
CA ARG A 134 -18.55 -22.98 -10.82
C ARG A 134 -19.80 -22.22 -10.36
N GLY A 135 -19.93 -22.03 -9.04
CA GLY A 135 -21.10 -21.40 -8.43
C GLY A 135 -22.34 -22.28 -8.35
N GLU A 136 -22.30 -23.52 -8.87
CA GLU A 136 -23.42 -24.47 -8.83
C GLU A 136 -23.20 -25.60 -7.82
N CYS A 137 -24.27 -25.98 -7.12
CA CYS A 137 -24.24 -27.14 -6.23
C CYS A 137 -24.28 -28.45 -7.01
N VAL A 138 -23.24 -29.25 -6.86
CA VAL A 138 -22.99 -30.52 -7.53
C VAL A 138 -22.82 -31.67 -6.52
N PRO A 139 -23.05 -32.93 -6.95
CA PRO A 139 -22.71 -34.10 -6.15
C PRO A 139 -21.25 -34.17 -5.68
N ASP A 140 -21.00 -34.83 -4.55
CA ASP A 140 -19.66 -34.96 -3.96
C ASP A 140 -18.75 -35.88 -4.79
N GLU A 141 -19.34 -36.71 -5.65
CA GLU A 141 -18.66 -37.59 -6.60
C GLU A 141 -18.18 -36.86 -7.87
N CYS A 142 -18.50 -35.57 -8.03
CA CYS A 142 -18.17 -34.81 -9.23
C CYS A 142 -16.70 -34.43 -9.30
N THR A 143 -16.03 -34.75 -10.40
CA THR A 143 -14.60 -34.51 -10.61
C THR A 143 -14.27 -34.26 -12.07
N GLU A 144 -12.99 -34.03 -12.38
CA GLU A 144 -12.51 -34.03 -13.76
C GLU A 144 -12.64 -35.42 -14.42
N GLU A 145 -12.32 -36.48 -13.68
CA GLU A 145 -12.41 -37.87 -14.14
C GLU A 145 -13.85 -38.39 -14.16
N THR A 146 -14.74 -37.78 -13.37
CA THR A 146 -16.18 -38.06 -13.31
C THR A 146 -16.98 -36.76 -13.46
N PRO A 147 -17.04 -36.19 -14.68
CA PRO A 147 -17.70 -34.91 -14.93
C PRO A 147 -19.21 -35.00 -14.65
N CYS A 148 -19.72 -34.10 -13.84
CA CYS A 148 -21.16 -33.94 -13.60
C CYS A 148 -21.80 -32.80 -14.38
N LEU A 149 -20.96 -31.94 -14.96
CA LEU A 149 -21.35 -30.82 -15.77
C LEU A 149 -20.61 -30.93 -17.10
N ASP A 150 -21.22 -30.44 -18.17
CA ASP A 150 -20.55 -30.34 -19.46
C ASP A 150 -19.34 -29.38 -19.37
N PRO A 151 -18.26 -29.62 -20.14
CA PRO A 151 -17.10 -28.73 -20.18
C PRO A 151 -17.49 -27.31 -20.62
N GLU A 152 -16.94 -26.29 -19.95
CA GLU A 152 -17.14 -24.88 -20.30
C GLU A 152 -16.31 -24.44 -21.48
N CYS A 153 -15.13 -25.05 -21.62
CA CYS A 153 -14.11 -24.61 -22.53
C CYS A 153 -13.37 -25.80 -23.14
N THR A 154 -12.86 -25.59 -24.36
CA THR A 154 -11.83 -26.44 -24.97
C THR A 154 -10.54 -25.68 -25.25
N SER A 155 -10.53 -24.38 -24.97
CA SER A 155 -9.38 -23.48 -25.12
C SER A 155 -9.54 -22.24 -24.24
N ASP A 156 -8.44 -21.59 -23.88
CA ASP A 156 -8.41 -20.38 -23.03
C ASP A 156 -9.32 -19.25 -23.55
N GLY A 157 -9.45 -19.13 -24.89
CA GLY A 157 -10.26 -18.09 -25.52
C GLY A 157 -11.77 -18.25 -25.33
N GLU A 158 -12.22 -19.39 -24.80
CA GLU A 158 -13.63 -19.63 -24.43
C GLU A 158 -13.91 -19.20 -22.98
N CYS A 159 -12.87 -18.91 -22.20
CA CYS A 159 -12.99 -18.48 -20.81
C CYS A 159 -12.99 -16.97 -20.72
N GLU A 160 -14.13 -16.41 -20.30
CA GLU A 160 -14.25 -14.97 -20.08
C GLU A 160 -13.55 -14.59 -18.77
N ALA A 161 -12.63 -13.64 -18.86
CA ALA A 161 -11.95 -13.10 -17.69
C ALA A 161 -12.90 -12.16 -16.91
N PRO A 162 -13.01 -12.31 -15.58
CA PRO A 162 -13.92 -11.49 -14.77
C PRO A 162 -13.48 -10.02 -14.72
N VAL A 163 -12.17 -9.78 -14.89
CA VAL A 163 -11.56 -8.46 -14.83
C VAL A 163 -10.47 -8.33 -15.89
N ALA A 164 -10.18 -7.11 -16.34
CA ALA A 164 -9.28 -6.86 -17.46
C ALA A 164 -7.81 -7.26 -17.21
N CYS A 165 -7.39 -7.34 -15.94
CA CYS A 165 -6.05 -7.83 -15.58
C CYS A 165 -5.96 -9.35 -15.47
N ALA A 166 -7.09 -10.03 -15.60
CA ALA A 166 -7.16 -11.48 -15.60
C ALA A 166 -7.17 -12.01 -17.03
N ALA A 167 -6.74 -13.24 -17.19
CA ALA A 167 -7.02 -14.05 -18.35
C ALA A 167 -7.85 -15.26 -17.92
N GLY A 168 -8.82 -15.64 -18.75
CA GLY A 168 -9.43 -16.96 -18.63
C GLY A 168 -8.44 -18.00 -19.12
N GLN A 169 -8.22 -19.04 -18.32
CA GLN A 169 -7.42 -20.19 -18.67
C GLN A 169 -8.31 -21.43 -18.59
N CYS A 170 -8.32 -22.20 -19.67
CA CYS A 170 -9.07 -23.44 -19.73
C CYS A 170 -8.22 -24.57 -19.14
N SER A 171 -8.60 -25.03 -17.95
CA SER A 171 -7.98 -26.17 -17.30
C SER A 171 -8.93 -27.36 -17.36
N GLU A 172 -8.66 -28.31 -18.27
CA GLU A 172 -9.39 -29.58 -18.41
C GLU A 172 -10.93 -29.41 -18.47
N GLY A 173 -11.40 -28.39 -19.18
CA GLY A 173 -12.83 -28.13 -19.37
C GLY A 173 -13.49 -27.21 -18.33
N VAL A 174 -12.71 -26.68 -17.39
CA VAL A 174 -13.15 -25.65 -16.42
C VAL A 174 -12.45 -24.33 -16.71
N CYS A 175 -13.20 -23.23 -16.72
CA CYS A 175 -12.63 -21.90 -16.82
C CYS A 175 -12.10 -21.42 -15.48
N LEU A 176 -10.79 -21.21 -15.39
CA LEU A 176 -10.12 -20.60 -14.24
C LEU A 176 -9.65 -19.20 -14.60
N SER A 177 -9.72 -18.27 -13.65
CA SER A 177 -9.22 -16.91 -13.81
C SER A 177 -7.80 -16.79 -13.28
N VAL A 178 -6.87 -16.32 -14.11
CA VAL A 178 -5.47 -16.15 -13.71
C VAL A 178 -5.03 -14.72 -13.86
N GLY A 179 -4.21 -14.23 -12.93
CA GLY A 179 -3.58 -12.93 -13.07
C GLY A 179 -2.66 -12.95 -14.28
N SER A 180 -2.94 -12.11 -15.28
CA SER A 180 -2.13 -12.07 -16.51
C SER A 180 -0.83 -11.28 -16.37
N GLY A 181 -0.51 -10.80 -15.16
CA GLY A 181 0.61 -9.86 -14.91
C GLY A 181 0.43 -8.50 -15.59
N ALA A 182 -0.75 -8.24 -16.18
CA ALA A 182 -1.05 -7.03 -16.92
C ALA A 182 -1.33 -5.80 -16.03
N CYS A 183 -1.13 -5.91 -14.71
CA CYS A 183 -1.33 -4.79 -13.81
C CYS A 183 -0.22 -3.76 -13.95
N PRO A 184 -0.55 -2.51 -14.34
CA PRO A 184 0.48 -1.54 -14.63
C PRO A 184 1.15 -1.10 -13.33
N ALA A 185 2.46 -1.35 -13.26
CA ALA A 185 3.35 -1.09 -12.14
C ALA A 185 2.99 -1.90 -10.86
N ARG A 186 3.77 -2.95 -10.55
CA ARG A 186 3.86 -3.76 -9.30
C ARG A 186 2.65 -3.95 -8.34
N GLY A 187 1.41 -3.68 -8.72
CA GLY A 187 0.23 -4.15 -7.99
C GLY A 187 -0.14 -5.55 -8.42
N TYR A 188 -1.00 -6.17 -7.63
CA TYR A 188 -1.48 -7.51 -7.93
C TYR A 188 -2.82 -7.43 -8.68
N CYS A 189 -3.13 -8.43 -9.49
CA CYS A 189 -4.44 -8.54 -10.12
C CYS A 189 -5.40 -9.18 -9.12
N ASP A 190 -6.23 -8.37 -8.45
CA ASP A 190 -7.38 -8.85 -7.71
C ASP A 190 -8.42 -9.32 -8.72
N LEU A 191 -8.69 -10.61 -8.75
CA LEU A 191 -9.52 -11.22 -9.77
C LEU A 191 -11.02 -10.92 -9.58
N ASP A 192 -11.42 -10.29 -8.46
CA ASP A 192 -12.79 -9.78 -8.24
C ASP A 192 -12.89 -8.27 -8.56
N ARG A 193 -11.78 -7.53 -8.49
CA ARG A 193 -11.77 -6.05 -8.52
C ARG A 193 -10.93 -5.41 -9.62
N GLY A 194 -10.07 -6.18 -10.28
CA GLY A 194 -9.07 -5.68 -11.23
C GLY A 194 -7.71 -5.45 -10.55
N CYS A 195 -6.88 -4.57 -11.10
CA CYS A 195 -5.57 -4.28 -10.48
C CYS A 195 -5.74 -3.54 -9.16
N THR A 196 -5.06 -4.01 -8.12
CA THR A 196 -5.14 -3.44 -6.77
C THR A 196 -3.77 -3.37 -6.07
N ASP A 197 -3.84 -2.78 -4.90
CA ASP A 197 -2.78 -2.30 -4.03
C ASP A 197 -3.06 -2.79 -2.58
N PRO A 198 -2.12 -3.40 -1.81
CA PRO A 198 -2.50 -4.43 -0.81
C PRO A 198 -2.62 -4.06 0.70
N ASP A 199 -2.38 -2.84 1.21
CA ASP A 199 -2.14 -2.68 2.68
C ASP A 199 -3.19 -1.93 3.52
N TRP A 200 -4.20 -1.32 2.93
CA TRP A 200 -5.03 -0.37 3.68
C TRP A 200 -5.85 -0.95 4.86
N PRO A 201 -6.55 -2.10 4.76
CA PRO A 201 -7.39 -2.58 5.86
C PRO A 201 -6.63 -2.85 7.17
N GLN A 202 -5.41 -3.40 7.08
CA GLN A 202 -4.57 -3.63 8.25
C GLN A 202 -4.03 -2.32 8.83
N VAL A 203 -3.60 -1.40 7.96
CA VAL A 203 -3.21 -0.04 8.34
C VAL A 203 -4.36 0.62 9.12
N GLN A 204 -5.58 0.56 8.58
CA GLN A 204 -6.76 1.16 9.18
C GLN A 204 -7.06 0.62 10.58
N VAL A 205 -7.10 -0.70 10.74
CA VAL A 205 -7.35 -1.34 12.05
C VAL A 205 -6.27 -0.90 13.05
N THR A 206 -5.00 -0.94 12.64
CA THR A 206 -3.86 -0.56 13.50
C THR A 206 -3.97 0.91 13.95
N LEU A 207 -4.34 1.81 13.03
CA LEU A 207 -4.58 3.21 13.34
C LEU A 207 -5.71 3.41 14.35
N GLN A 208 -6.83 2.69 14.16
CA GLN A 208 -8.00 2.79 15.04
C GLN A 208 -7.74 2.22 16.44
N GLU A 209 -7.08 1.06 16.54
CA GLU A 209 -6.74 0.43 17.81
C GLU A 209 -5.77 1.26 18.65
N ALA A 210 -4.78 1.89 18.01
CA ALA A 210 -3.88 2.81 18.69
C ALA A 210 -4.63 4.08 19.13
N ALA A 211 -5.41 4.69 18.23
CA ALA A 211 -6.16 5.91 18.51
C ALA A 211 -7.16 5.74 19.68
N ALA A 212 -7.81 4.58 19.76
CA ALA A 212 -8.76 4.26 20.83
C ALA A 212 -8.14 4.29 22.24
N GLN A 213 -6.81 4.19 22.36
CA GLN A 213 -6.11 4.26 23.63
C GLN A 213 -5.80 5.70 24.08
N GLY A 214 -5.94 6.68 23.19
CA GLY A 214 -5.77 8.10 23.48
C GLY A 214 -4.39 8.47 24.04
N SER A 215 -4.36 9.49 24.90
CA SER A 215 -3.15 9.95 25.60
C SER A 215 -3.28 9.82 27.12
N THR A 216 -2.14 9.60 27.78
CA THR A 216 -2.07 9.49 29.25
C THR A 216 -2.06 10.85 29.95
N THR A 217 -1.48 11.88 29.31
CA THR A 217 -1.43 13.26 29.80
C THR A 217 -1.47 14.24 28.63
N GLU A 218 -1.50 15.55 28.92
CA GLU A 218 -1.28 16.59 27.91
C GLU A 218 0.08 16.40 27.22
N PRO A 219 0.19 16.76 25.93
CA PRO A 219 1.42 16.66 25.15
C PRO A 219 2.52 17.55 25.74
N THR A 220 3.78 17.14 25.55
CA THR A 220 4.95 17.92 25.97
C THR A 220 5.86 18.24 24.79
N PHE A 221 6.60 19.33 24.92
CA PHE A 221 7.44 19.87 23.86
C PHE A 221 8.85 20.15 24.35
N ARG A 222 9.84 19.91 23.50
CA ARG A 222 11.21 20.35 23.73
C ARG A 222 11.93 20.62 22.41
N THR A 223 12.99 21.42 22.48
CA THR A 223 13.95 21.55 21.38
C THR A 223 15.29 20.92 21.75
N PHE A 224 16.01 20.41 20.75
CA PHE A 224 17.33 19.81 20.94
C PHE A 224 18.24 20.04 19.73
N ALA A 225 19.51 19.68 19.87
CA ALA A 225 20.57 19.94 18.89
C ALA A 225 20.64 21.43 18.47
N PRO A 226 20.94 22.35 19.40
CA PRO A 226 21.00 23.78 19.08
C PRO A 226 22.19 24.11 18.18
N GLY A 227 22.08 25.20 17.42
CA GLY A 227 23.15 25.72 16.57
C GLY A 227 23.29 25.06 15.20
N LEU A 228 22.28 24.30 14.74
CA LEU A 228 22.26 23.70 13.40
C LEU A 228 22.31 24.79 12.33
N GLU A 229 23.46 24.91 11.67
CA GLU A 229 23.75 25.90 10.63
C GLU A 229 23.23 27.30 10.98
N ALA A 230 23.57 27.77 12.19
CA ALA A 230 23.13 29.04 12.72
C ALA A 230 23.44 30.21 11.75
N GLY A 231 22.44 31.03 11.47
CA GLY A 231 22.53 32.16 10.54
C GLY A 231 22.11 31.86 9.09
N ALA A 232 21.97 30.58 8.71
CA ALA A 232 21.27 30.22 7.48
C ALA A 232 19.74 30.34 7.65
N SER A 233 19.03 30.49 6.54
CA SER A 233 17.57 30.61 6.50
C SER A 233 16.98 29.61 5.52
N SER A 234 15.79 29.10 5.80
CA SER A 234 15.04 28.20 4.91
C SER A 234 15.80 26.90 4.59
N ARG A 235 16.40 26.29 5.61
CA ARG A 235 17.40 25.23 5.44
C ARG A 235 16.80 23.93 4.92
N TRP A 236 16.04 23.23 5.76
CA TRP A 236 15.42 21.94 5.43
C TRP A 236 13.91 22.06 5.50
N VAL A 237 13.19 21.37 4.61
CA VAL A 237 11.72 21.36 4.60
C VAL A 237 11.20 20.03 5.08
N GLY A 238 11.16 19.05 4.18
CA GLY A 238 10.61 17.75 4.46
C GLY A 238 11.62 16.85 5.13
N GLY A 239 11.17 16.08 6.10
CA GLY A 239 11.89 14.96 6.67
C GLY A 239 11.27 13.63 6.23
N VAL A 240 12.08 12.59 6.20
CA VAL A 240 11.65 11.22 5.91
C VAL A 240 12.18 10.31 7.02
N LEU A 241 11.33 9.46 7.58
CA LEU A 241 11.76 8.42 8.51
C LEU A 241 12.42 7.29 7.71
N ALA A 242 13.60 6.86 8.13
CA ALA A 242 14.28 5.71 7.54
C ALA A 242 14.12 4.44 8.39
N PRO A 243 14.32 3.24 7.80
CA PRO A 243 14.32 1.97 8.54
C PRO A 243 15.31 1.90 9.70
N ASN A 244 16.41 2.65 9.64
CA ASN A 244 17.40 2.75 10.72
C ASN A 244 16.91 3.58 11.94
N GLY A 245 15.68 4.08 11.91
CA GLY A 245 15.06 4.88 12.97
C GLY A 245 15.47 6.35 12.99
N ARG A 246 16.30 6.80 12.05
CA ARG A 246 16.70 8.21 11.90
C ARG A 246 15.78 8.95 10.93
N ILE A 247 15.76 10.27 11.07
CA ILE A 247 14.96 11.15 10.23
C ILE A 247 15.89 12.01 9.39
N TYR A 248 15.64 12.06 8.07
CA TYR A 248 16.49 12.76 7.11
C TYR A 248 15.77 13.97 6.54
N GLY A 249 16.27 15.17 6.82
CA GLY A 249 15.74 16.44 6.31
C GLY A 249 16.32 16.80 4.95
N MET A 250 15.44 17.10 4.00
CA MET A 250 15.78 17.42 2.61
C MET A 250 16.37 18.83 2.49
N PRO A 251 17.53 18.99 1.83
CA PRO A 251 18.18 20.30 1.65
C PRO A 251 17.37 21.21 0.71
N PHE A 252 16.97 22.38 1.20
CA PHE A 252 16.26 23.38 0.40
C PHE A 252 17.15 24.58 0.04
N ASN A 253 17.55 25.38 1.03
CA ASN A 253 18.49 26.50 0.86
C ASN A 253 19.85 26.30 1.54
N VAL A 254 20.25 25.03 1.71
CA VAL A 254 21.54 24.60 2.25
C VAL A 254 22.07 23.41 1.46
N GLU A 255 23.38 23.19 1.47
CA GLU A 255 24.01 22.13 0.67
C GLU A 255 24.06 20.77 1.37
N THR A 256 23.69 20.70 2.65
CA THR A 256 23.85 19.50 3.47
C THR A 256 22.51 18.86 3.77
N ILE A 257 22.49 17.52 3.86
CA ILE A 257 21.33 16.77 4.35
C ILE A 257 21.35 16.82 5.88
N LEU A 258 20.18 17.03 6.50
CA LEU A 258 20.03 16.89 7.95
C LEU A 258 19.78 15.42 8.31
N GLU A 259 20.51 14.89 9.28
CA GLU A 259 20.22 13.62 9.93
C GLU A 259 19.89 13.88 11.40
N ILE A 260 18.72 13.40 11.85
CA ILE A 260 18.26 13.47 13.23
C ILE A 260 18.27 12.05 13.78
N ASP A 261 18.81 11.90 14.99
CA ASP A 261 18.72 10.68 15.79
C ASP A 261 17.72 10.91 16.94
N PRO A 262 16.47 10.42 16.78
CA PRO A 262 15.42 10.53 17.80
C PRO A 262 15.79 9.96 19.17
N GLU A 263 16.48 8.83 19.19
CA GLU A 263 16.81 8.10 20.43
C GLU A 263 17.93 8.80 21.20
N ALA A 264 18.96 9.25 20.49
CA ALA A 264 20.06 9.99 21.10
C ALA A 264 19.71 11.46 21.41
N GLY A 265 18.66 12.01 20.79
CA GLY A 265 18.36 13.44 20.87
C GLY A 265 19.47 14.30 20.26
N THR A 266 20.04 13.85 19.15
CA THR A 266 21.13 14.54 18.44
C THR A 266 20.78 14.76 16.98
N ALA A 267 21.46 15.71 16.34
CA ALA A 267 21.36 15.91 14.90
C ALA A 267 22.73 16.30 14.34
N ARG A 268 22.97 15.93 13.08
CA ARG A 268 24.17 16.27 12.32
C ARG A 268 23.81 16.54 10.88
N THR A 269 24.76 17.09 10.12
CA THR A 269 24.60 17.27 8.68
C THR A 269 25.70 16.56 7.91
N PHE A 270 25.42 16.19 6.66
CA PHE A 270 26.40 15.54 5.80
C PHE A 270 26.15 15.80 4.31
N GLY A 271 27.15 15.51 3.49
CA GLY A 271 27.10 15.68 2.04
C GLY A 271 27.35 17.12 1.58
N SER A 272 27.26 17.33 0.26
CA SER A 272 27.34 18.63 -0.41
C SER A 272 26.59 18.51 -1.72
N PHE A 273 25.40 19.12 -1.76
CA PHE A 273 24.40 19.00 -2.81
C PHE A 273 23.86 20.38 -3.18
N PRO A 274 23.09 20.51 -4.28
CA PRO A 274 22.41 21.76 -4.59
C PRO A 274 21.54 22.22 -3.41
N GLY A 275 21.72 23.49 -3.03
CA GLY A 275 21.08 24.10 -1.87
C GLY A 275 20.42 25.43 -2.19
N THR A 276 19.78 25.58 -3.34
CA THR A 276 18.99 26.77 -3.67
C THR A 276 17.63 26.36 -4.17
N ASN A 277 16.61 26.49 -3.32
CA ASN A 277 15.25 25.99 -3.52
C ASN A 277 15.19 24.55 -4.04
N SER A 278 16.10 23.69 -3.60
CA SER A 278 16.46 22.46 -4.31
C SER A 278 15.50 21.31 -4.08
N TYR A 279 15.30 20.87 -2.84
CA TYR A 279 14.42 19.76 -2.48
C TYR A 279 13.43 20.17 -1.39
N VAL A 280 12.15 19.84 -1.56
CA VAL A 280 11.07 20.18 -0.61
C VAL A 280 10.59 18.93 0.13
N GLY A 281 10.09 17.93 -0.59
CA GLY A 281 9.71 16.63 -0.04
C GLY A 281 10.77 15.57 -0.30
N GLY A 282 10.73 14.52 0.51
CA GLY A 282 11.46 13.29 0.28
C GLY A 282 10.52 12.11 0.47
N VAL A 283 10.88 10.95 -0.07
CA VAL A 283 10.06 9.74 0.03
C VAL A 283 10.97 8.55 0.32
N LEU A 284 10.58 7.69 1.27
CA LEU A 284 11.23 6.40 1.48
C LEU A 284 10.79 5.44 0.37
N GLY A 285 11.73 5.03 -0.47
CA GLY A 285 11.49 4.04 -1.51
C GLY A 285 11.35 2.62 -0.95
N PRO A 286 10.71 1.70 -1.69
CA PRO A 286 10.56 0.30 -1.28
C PRO A 286 11.90 -0.47 -1.22
N ASP A 287 12.96 0.11 -1.77
CA ASP A 287 14.33 -0.38 -1.74
C ASP A 287 15.13 0.09 -0.51
N GLY A 288 14.51 0.87 0.38
CA GLY A 288 15.12 1.39 1.60
C GLY A 288 15.96 2.66 1.42
N PHE A 289 16.06 3.19 0.20
CA PHE A 289 16.68 4.49 -0.05
C PHE A 289 15.67 5.62 0.13
N ILE A 290 16.16 6.81 0.46
CA ILE A 290 15.33 8.02 0.48
C ILE A 290 15.57 8.80 -0.80
N TYR A 291 14.48 9.21 -1.44
CA TYR A 291 14.49 9.98 -2.67
C TYR A 291 14.04 11.41 -2.39
N GLY A 292 14.97 12.36 -2.42
CA GLY A 292 14.70 13.79 -2.38
C GLY A 292 14.10 14.27 -3.69
N ILE A 293 12.86 14.77 -3.62
CA ILE A 293 12.08 15.17 -4.79
C ILE A 293 12.51 16.57 -5.26
N PRO A 294 12.96 16.72 -6.52
CA PRO A 294 13.54 17.98 -6.99
C PRO A 294 12.46 19.03 -7.22
N LEU A 295 12.51 20.11 -6.44
CA LEU A 295 11.77 21.34 -6.73
C LEU A 295 12.49 22.12 -7.83
N GLN A 296 13.62 22.76 -7.53
CA GLN A 296 14.44 23.47 -8.53
C GLN A 296 15.76 22.77 -8.84
N ALA A 297 16.09 21.70 -8.12
CA ALA A 297 17.26 20.90 -8.41
C ALA A 297 17.14 20.24 -9.80
N ASN A 298 18.29 20.11 -10.46
CA ASN A 298 18.36 19.48 -11.78
C ASN A 298 18.26 17.96 -11.73
N ARG A 299 18.46 17.31 -10.57
CA ARG A 299 18.47 15.86 -10.44
C ARG A 299 17.84 15.41 -9.13
N VAL A 300 17.38 14.16 -9.10
CA VAL A 300 16.87 13.51 -7.89
C VAL A 300 18.04 13.24 -6.94
N LEU A 301 17.84 13.49 -5.65
CA LEU A 301 18.79 13.14 -4.60
C LEU A 301 18.43 11.74 -4.08
N ARG A 302 19.36 10.79 -4.09
CA ARG A 302 19.20 9.47 -3.46
C ARG A 302 20.08 9.40 -2.23
N ILE A 303 19.51 9.01 -1.09
CA ILE A 303 20.20 8.91 0.20
C ILE A 303 20.15 7.46 0.64
N ASP A 304 21.32 6.93 0.99
CA ASP A 304 21.49 5.63 1.62
C ASP A 304 21.56 5.82 3.15
N PRO A 305 20.48 5.52 3.89
CA PRO A 305 20.47 5.70 5.33
C PRO A 305 21.36 4.70 6.08
N GLU A 306 21.66 3.53 5.51
CA GLU A 306 22.52 2.51 6.12
C GLU A 306 23.99 2.87 5.95
N ALA A 307 24.39 3.27 4.74
CA ALA A 307 25.76 3.71 4.48
C ALA A 307 26.05 5.14 4.98
N GLY A 308 25.00 5.95 5.23
CA GLY A 308 25.14 7.37 5.56
C GLY A 308 25.73 8.18 4.42
N THR A 309 25.38 7.83 3.18
CA THR A 309 25.87 8.48 1.96
C THR A 309 24.70 8.97 1.11
N ALA A 310 24.98 9.83 0.12
CA ALA A 310 23.98 10.28 -0.82
C ALA A 310 24.61 10.64 -2.17
N GLU A 311 23.83 10.55 -3.25
CA GLU A 311 24.26 10.89 -4.59
C GLU A 311 23.11 11.46 -5.44
N LEU A 312 23.45 12.05 -6.59
CA LEU A 312 22.49 12.57 -7.55
C LEU A 312 22.29 11.54 -8.67
N ILE A 313 21.05 11.11 -8.87
CA ILE A 313 20.70 10.08 -9.85
C ILE A 313 19.93 10.64 -11.04
N GLY A 314 19.85 9.83 -12.10
CA GLY A 314 19.07 10.14 -13.29
C GLY A 314 19.63 11.25 -14.19
N PRO A 315 18.91 11.59 -15.27
CA PRO A 315 19.29 12.64 -16.20
C PRO A 315 19.11 14.05 -15.60
N ASP A 316 19.76 15.04 -16.20
CA ASP A 316 19.49 16.46 -15.89
C ASP A 316 18.07 16.84 -16.35
N LEU A 317 17.23 17.21 -15.39
CA LEU A 317 15.83 17.62 -15.55
C LEU A 317 15.69 19.12 -15.89
N GLY A 318 16.80 19.83 -16.04
CA GLY A 318 16.89 21.28 -16.23
C GLY A 318 16.57 22.06 -14.96
N GLY A 319 16.72 23.39 -15.01
CA GLY A 319 16.37 24.28 -13.90
C GLY A 319 14.88 24.58 -13.78
N GLY A 320 14.50 25.39 -12.78
CA GLY A 320 13.14 25.86 -12.55
C GLY A 320 12.29 24.91 -11.70
N ALA A 321 11.20 25.42 -11.12
CA ALA A 321 10.34 24.67 -10.20
C ALA A 321 9.59 23.53 -10.91
N LYS A 322 9.66 22.31 -10.38
CA LYS A 322 9.06 21.09 -10.93
C LYS A 322 8.08 20.49 -9.94
N PHE A 323 8.58 19.88 -8.88
CA PHE A 323 7.79 19.06 -7.98
C PHE A 323 7.83 19.55 -6.54
N GLY A 324 6.74 19.38 -5.79
CA GLY A 324 6.66 19.76 -4.37
C GLY A 324 7.22 18.64 -3.49
N GLY A 325 6.43 17.59 -3.33
CA GLY A 325 6.78 16.34 -2.68
C GLY A 325 6.32 15.17 -3.52
N GLY A 326 6.17 14.01 -2.90
CA GLY A 326 5.69 12.82 -3.58
C GLY A 326 5.26 11.75 -2.59
N VAL A 327 4.80 10.63 -3.14
CA VAL A 327 4.45 9.46 -2.34
C VAL A 327 4.79 8.20 -3.14
N VAL A 328 5.19 7.14 -2.43
CA VAL A 328 5.27 5.81 -3.04
C VAL A 328 3.85 5.35 -3.31
N ALA A 329 3.53 5.13 -4.57
CA ALA A 329 2.41 4.28 -4.90
C ALA A 329 2.87 2.83 -4.82
N THR A 330 1.92 1.94 -4.76
CA THR A 330 2.11 0.52 -4.37
C THR A 330 2.48 -0.38 -5.51
N ASN A 331 2.35 0.21 -6.67
CA ASN A 331 3.07 -0.04 -7.87
C ASN A 331 4.62 0.12 -7.72
N GLY A 332 5.10 0.58 -6.55
CA GLY A 332 6.50 0.71 -6.15
C GLY A 332 7.22 1.93 -6.73
N LEU A 333 6.50 2.78 -7.48
CA LEU A 333 7.02 4.00 -8.07
C LEU A 333 6.68 5.22 -7.21
N VAL A 334 7.50 6.25 -7.33
CA VAL A 334 7.30 7.50 -6.60
C VAL A 334 6.60 8.52 -7.48
N TYR A 335 5.40 8.94 -7.08
CA TYR A 335 4.60 9.94 -7.78
C TYR A 335 4.89 11.32 -7.21
N CYS A 336 5.56 12.16 -8.00
CA CYS A 336 6.01 13.49 -7.64
C CYS A 336 4.96 14.53 -8.03
N MET A 337 4.48 15.29 -7.05
CA MET A 337 3.39 16.24 -7.25
C MET A 337 3.85 17.49 -7.99
N PRO A 338 3.18 17.88 -9.08
CA PRO A 338 3.59 19.02 -9.88
C PRO A 338 3.37 20.33 -9.11
N ALA A 339 4.46 20.98 -8.71
CA ALA A 339 4.42 22.33 -8.17
C ALA A 339 4.51 23.37 -9.29
N GLY A 340 5.56 23.29 -10.12
CA GLY A 340 5.73 24.12 -11.31
C GLY A 340 5.75 23.32 -12.61
N ALA A 341 5.94 22.00 -12.53
CA ALA A 341 5.82 21.11 -13.69
C ALA A 341 4.40 21.13 -14.26
N ARG A 342 4.28 20.85 -15.56
CA ARG A 342 2.99 20.72 -16.24
C ARG A 342 2.40 19.31 -16.15
N GLN A 343 3.12 18.33 -15.62
CA GLN A 343 2.68 16.94 -15.51
C GLN A 343 3.18 16.33 -14.21
N VAL A 344 2.55 15.24 -13.77
CA VAL A 344 3.01 14.46 -12.62
C VAL A 344 4.37 13.83 -12.96
N GLY A 345 5.29 13.84 -12.01
CA GLY A 345 6.56 13.12 -12.16
C GLY A 345 6.42 11.69 -11.66
N VAL A 346 7.03 10.72 -12.34
CA VAL A 346 7.11 9.34 -11.87
C VAL A 346 8.57 8.96 -11.84
N LEU A 347 9.08 8.75 -10.63
CA LEU A 347 10.41 8.24 -10.38
C LEU A 347 10.33 6.73 -10.18
N ASP A 348 11.11 6.01 -10.97
CA ASP A 348 11.35 4.59 -10.82
C ASP A 348 12.62 4.38 -9.98
N PRO A 349 12.51 3.87 -8.73
CA PRO A 349 13.66 3.62 -7.87
C PRO A 349 14.66 2.61 -8.46
N VAL A 350 14.19 1.64 -9.27
CA VAL A 350 15.04 0.61 -9.87
C VAL A 350 15.75 1.12 -11.11
N ALA A 351 15.05 1.85 -11.97
CA ALA A 351 15.66 2.43 -13.16
C ALA A 351 16.45 3.71 -12.84
N GLU A 352 16.24 4.30 -11.65
CA GLU A 352 16.82 5.58 -11.22
C GLU A 352 16.51 6.75 -12.18
N THR A 353 15.34 6.70 -12.81
CA THR A 353 14.89 7.71 -13.78
C THR A 353 13.59 8.35 -13.36
N LEU A 354 13.49 9.66 -13.54
CA LEU A 354 12.25 10.42 -13.40
C LEU A 354 11.67 10.71 -14.80
N THR A 355 10.43 10.32 -15.01
CA THR A 355 9.66 10.57 -16.23
C THR A 355 8.40 11.39 -15.94
N TYR A 356 7.69 11.84 -16.97
CA TYR A 356 6.43 12.59 -16.83
C TYR A 356 5.24 11.71 -17.18
N PHE A 357 4.15 11.88 -16.44
CA PHE A 357 2.97 11.02 -16.48
C PHE A 357 1.68 11.85 -16.55
N GLY A 358 0.70 11.36 -17.32
CA GLY A 358 -0.61 11.98 -17.48
C GLY A 358 -0.65 13.18 -18.44
N PRO A 359 -1.78 13.90 -18.52
CA PRO A 359 -1.98 15.06 -19.39
C PRO A 359 -1.32 16.32 -18.83
N GLU A 360 -1.17 17.35 -19.68
CA GLU A 360 -0.72 18.66 -19.21
C GLU A 360 -1.76 19.34 -18.31
N LEU A 361 -1.30 19.75 -17.14
CA LEU A 361 -2.00 20.53 -16.14
C LEU A 361 -1.83 22.04 -16.40
N PRO A 362 -2.64 22.90 -15.73
CA PRO A 362 -2.52 24.35 -15.86
C PRO A 362 -1.12 24.89 -15.59
N ASP A 363 -0.78 26.02 -16.24
CA ASP A 363 0.50 26.71 -16.02
C ASP A 363 0.47 27.62 -14.79
N THR A 364 0.02 27.07 -13.67
CA THR A 364 0.03 27.76 -12.38
C THR A 364 1.29 27.38 -11.62
N ALA A 365 1.88 28.33 -10.90
CA ALA A 365 2.95 28.04 -9.96
C ALA A 365 2.40 27.48 -8.64
N HIS A 366 3.13 26.54 -8.03
CA HIS A 366 2.77 25.89 -6.77
C HIS A 366 1.39 25.20 -6.79
N LYS A 367 1.09 24.46 -7.86
CA LYS A 367 -0.21 23.78 -8.01
C LYS A 367 -0.51 22.83 -6.86
N TYR A 368 0.37 21.84 -6.69
CA TYR A 368 0.30 20.81 -5.66
C TYR A 368 1.62 20.77 -4.90
N ARG A 369 1.57 20.53 -3.59
CA ARG A 369 2.76 20.49 -2.72
C ARG A 369 3.04 19.04 -2.31
N GLY A 370 2.38 18.53 -1.28
CA GLY A 370 2.48 17.15 -0.84
C GLY A 370 1.52 16.22 -1.59
N ALA A 371 1.71 14.93 -1.40
CA ALA A 371 0.79 13.88 -1.81
C ALA A 371 0.52 12.92 -0.66
N VAL A 372 -0.59 12.18 -0.78
CA VAL A 372 -0.86 11.03 0.06
C VAL A 372 -1.33 9.87 -0.78
N LEU A 373 -1.01 8.65 -0.36
CA LEU A 373 -1.66 7.45 -0.86
C LEU A 373 -2.98 7.29 -0.08
N SER A 374 -4.11 7.39 -0.77
CA SER A 374 -5.43 7.25 -0.17
C SER A 374 -5.87 5.80 -0.11
N PRO A 375 -6.70 5.38 0.86
CA PRO A 375 -7.13 3.99 1.08
C PRO A 375 -7.54 3.17 -0.15
N SER A 376 -8.01 3.84 -1.20
CA SER A 376 -8.35 3.27 -2.49
C SER A 376 -7.16 2.94 -3.41
N GLY A 377 -5.91 3.17 -2.97
CA GLY A 377 -4.71 3.04 -3.80
C GLY A 377 -4.44 4.24 -4.73
N LEU A 378 -5.26 5.29 -4.66
CA LEU A 378 -5.05 6.50 -5.45
C LEU A 378 -4.02 7.42 -4.80
N VAL A 379 -3.17 8.03 -5.62
CA VAL A 379 -2.29 9.11 -5.18
C VAL A 379 -3.06 10.42 -5.25
N ILE A 380 -3.19 11.10 -4.12
CA ILE A 380 -3.94 12.35 -3.97
C ILE A 380 -2.97 13.50 -3.78
N GLY A 381 -2.91 14.39 -4.76
CA GLY A 381 -2.13 15.62 -4.72
C GLY A 381 -2.86 16.71 -3.95
N ILE A 382 -2.20 17.27 -2.94
CA ILE A 382 -2.78 18.27 -2.05
C ILE A 382 -2.70 19.66 -2.73
N PRO A 383 -3.85 20.32 -2.98
CA PRO A 383 -3.88 21.57 -3.73
C PRO A 383 -3.32 22.73 -2.90
N ALA A 384 -2.40 23.49 -3.49
CA ALA A 384 -1.84 24.70 -2.89
C ALA A 384 -2.33 25.96 -3.61
N ALA A 385 -2.22 26.02 -4.94
CA ALA A 385 -2.72 27.14 -5.75
C ALA A 385 -3.90 26.76 -6.65
N GLU A 386 -4.07 25.46 -6.93
CA GLU A 386 -5.14 24.97 -7.81
C GLU A 386 -6.51 24.98 -7.13
N SER A 387 -7.55 25.07 -7.95
CA SER A 387 -8.94 25.10 -7.49
C SER A 387 -9.59 23.73 -7.39
N ARG A 388 -8.83 22.66 -7.63
CA ARG A 388 -9.31 21.26 -7.62
C ARG A 388 -8.24 20.32 -7.11
N VAL A 389 -8.67 19.23 -6.50
CA VAL A 389 -7.79 18.15 -6.05
C VAL A 389 -7.31 17.34 -7.25
N LEU A 390 -6.05 16.90 -7.21
CA LEU A 390 -5.47 15.98 -8.19
C LEU A 390 -5.57 14.55 -7.67
N SER A 391 -6.16 13.64 -8.43
CA SER A 391 -6.01 12.20 -8.22
C SER A 391 -5.24 11.57 -9.36
N VAL A 392 -4.39 10.61 -9.00
CA VAL A 392 -3.63 9.79 -9.92
C VAL A 392 -3.88 8.34 -9.59
N ASP A 393 -4.32 7.58 -10.58
CA ASP A 393 -4.45 6.13 -10.50
C ASP A 393 -3.14 5.51 -11.02
N PRO A 394 -2.36 4.87 -10.13
CA PRO A 394 -1.07 4.30 -10.50
C PRO A 394 -1.18 3.09 -11.45
N PHE A 395 -2.34 2.46 -11.56
CA PHE A 395 -2.60 1.29 -12.40
C PHE A 395 -3.21 1.68 -13.74
N SER A 396 -4.28 2.46 -13.75
CA SER A 396 -4.95 2.77 -15.02
C SER A 396 -4.21 3.77 -15.89
N GLY A 397 -3.24 4.51 -15.33
CA GLY A 397 -2.59 5.59 -16.06
C GLY A 397 -3.29 6.95 -15.91
N GLU A 398 -4.42 6.99 -15.19
CA GLU A 398 -5.32 8.13 -15.23
C GLU A 398 -4.94 9.24 -14.24
N VAL A 399 -5.06 10.49 -14.70
CA VAL A 399 -4.90 11.69 -13.87
C VAL A 399 -6.16 12.52 -13.99
N ARG A 400 -6.86 12.72 -12.87
CA ARG A 400 -8.11 13.47 -12.79
C ARG A 400 -7.98 14.69 -11.90
N LEU A 401 -8.85 15.66 -12.17
CA LEU A 401 -9.04 16.84 -11.34
C LEU A 401 -10.50 16.88 -10.89
N PHE A 402 -10.74 16.80 -9.59
CA PHE A 402 -12.08 16.73 -9.02
C PHE A 402 -12.24 17.66 -7.82
N GLY A 403 -13.50 17.90 -7.43
CA GLY A 403 -13.86 18.73 -6.29
C GLY A 403 -13.52 20.21 -6.47
N ASP A 404 -14.53 21.05 -6.70
CA ASP A 404 -14.31 22.50 -6.82
C ASP A 404 -14.10 23.15 -5.45
N LEU A 405 -12.96 23.85 -5.31
CA LEU A 405 -12.55 24.53 -4.09
C LEU A 405 -12.95 26.01 -4.11
N MET A 406 -13.35 26.52 -2.95
CA MET A 406 -13.77 27.90 -2.76
C MET A 406 -12.63 28.88 -3.12
N ALA A 407 -13.00 29.98 -3.79
CA ALA A 407 -12.04 31.00 -4.19
C ALA A 407 -11.41 31.66 -2.95
N GLY A 408 -10.08 31.75 -2.91
CA GLY A 408 -9.34 32.40 -1.82
C GLY A 408 -9.07 31.53 -0.58
N SER A 409 -9.60 30.29 -0.54
CA SER A 409 -9.38 29.34 0.57
C SER A 409 -8.17 28.42 0.36
N ARG A 410 -7.43 28.60 -0.74
CA ARG A 410 -6.37 27.68 -1.21
C ARG A 410 -5.04 28.04 -0.59
N ASN A 411 -4.44 27.11 0.13
CA ASN A 411 -3.00 27.05 0.48
C ASN A 411 -2.80 25.86 1.45
N TRP A 412 -3.16 24.63 1.04
CA TRP A 412 -2.81 23.42 1.79
C TRP A 412 -1.44 22.92 1.36
N TYR A 413 -0.72 22.24 2.25
CA TYR A 413 0.67 21.86 2.01
C TYR A 413 0.87 20.36 1.98
N GLY A 414 0.76 19.69 3.13
CA GLY A 414 0.77 18.25 3.26
C GLY A 414 -0.64 17.69 3.42
N GLY A 415 -0.78 16.39 3.30
CA GLY A 415 -2.00 15.69 3.66
C GLY A 415 -1.74 14.72 4.80
N VAL A 416 -2.80 14.14 5.37
CA VAL A 416 -2.76 12.99 6.28
C VAL A 416 -3.90 12.05 5.94
N VAL A 417 -3.71 10.76 6.19
CA VAL A 417 -4.79 9.77 6.11
C VAL A 417 -5.13 9.43 7.55
N THR A 418 -6.41 9.50 7.87
CA THR A 418 -6.91 9.38 9.24
C THR A 418 -7.30 7.93 9.54
N PRO A 419 -7.48 7.55 10.82
CA PRO A 419 -7.86 6.18 11.19
C PRO A 419 -9.17 5.68 10.56
N ASP A 420 -10.07 6.57 10.18
CA ASP A 420 -11.33 6.24 9.48
C ASP A 420 -11.20 6.25 7.95
N GLY A 421 -10.00 6.44 7.42
CA GLY A 421 -9.71 6.38 5.98
C GLY A 421 -10.01 7.66 5.20
N ARG A 422 -10.32 8.76 5.88
CA ARG A 422 -10.40 10.06 5.21
C ARG A 422 -9.02 10.58 4.86
N VAL A 423 -8.94 11.34 3.78
CA VAL A 423 -7.76 12.14 3.44
C VAL A 423 -8.04 13.57 3.88
N LEU A 424 -7.16 14.12 4.71
CA LEU A 424 -7.21 15.52 5.13
C LEU A 424 -6.04 16.30 4.53
N GLY A 425 -6.33 17.40 3.84
CA GLY A 425 -5.36 18.43 3.48
C GLY A 425 -5.11 19.37 4.64
N LEU A 426 -3.84 19.53 5.04
CA LEU A 426 -3.43 20.34 6.17
C LEU A 426 -3.14 21.79 5.75
N PRO A 427 -3.71 22.79 6.45
CA PRO A 427 -3.63 24.19 6.06
C PRO A 427 -2.22 24.76 6.26
N LEU A 428 -1.63 25.35 5.20
CA LEU A 428 -0.44 26.23 5.27
C LEU A 428 -0.83 27.72 5.38
N GLY A 429 -1.84 28.14 4.63
CA GLY A 429 -2.43 29.47 4.77
C GLY A 429 -3.89 29.52 4.38
N ALA A 430 -4.49 28.35 4.20
CA ALA A 430 -5.92 28.16 4.17
C ALA A 430 -6.49 28.39 5.58
N THR A 431 -7.74 28.84 5.65
CA THR A 431 -8.44 29.02 6.93
C THR A 431 -9.23 27.77 7.34
N THR A 432 -9.09 26.68 6.59
CA THR A 432 -9.91 25.48 6.70
C THR A 432 -9.03 24.23 6.57
N VAL A 433 -9.49 23.12 7.15
CA VAL A 433 -9.00 21.77 6.82
C VAL A 433 -9.79 21.27 5.62
N LEU A 434 -9.10 20.67 4.65
CA LEU A 434 -9.73 20.11 3.47
C LEU A 434 -9.99 18.62 3.68
N GLU A 435 -11.24 18.20 3.73
CA GLU A 435 -11.60 16.79 3.66
C GLU A 435 -11.73 16.36 2.20
N ILE A 436 -11.12 15.23 1.84
CA ILE A 436 -11.09 14.68 0.48
C ILE A 436 -11.59 13.25 0.53
N ASP A 437 -12.65 12.96 -0.21
CA ASP A 437 -13.07 11.60 -0.55
C ASP A 437 -12.70 11.32 -2.01
N PRO A 438 -11.66 10.51 -2.26
CA PRO A 438 -11.17 10.25 -3.60
C PRO A 438 -12.04 9.25 -4.38
N LEU A 439 -12.86 8.44 -3.71
CA LEU A 439 -13.75 7.49 -4.37
C LEU A 439 -15.08 8.15 -4.76
N ALA A 440 -15.62 8.98 -3.87
CA ALA A 440 -16.81 9.78 -4.15
C ALA A 440 -16.48 11.03 -5.00
N GLU A 441 -15.20 11.33 -5.19
CA GLU A 441 -14.69 12.55 -5.85
C GLU A 441 -15.29 13.83 -5.24
N THR A 442 -15.42 13.85 -3.90
CA THR A 442 -15.94 15.00 -3.17
C THR A 442 -14.88 15.66 -2.30
N VAL A 443 -15.07 16.96 -2.09
CA VAL A 443 -14.22 17.78 -1.22
C VAL A 443 -15.11 18.63 -0.32
N VAL A 444 -14.72 18.76 0.94
CA VAL A 444 -15.41 19.61 1.91
C VAL A 444 -14.38 20.44 2.66
N GLU A 445 -14.60 21.75 2.70
CA GLU A 445 -13.75 22.67 3.46
C GLU A 445 -14.35 22.93 4.83
N HIS A 446 -13.63 22.54 5.88
CA HIS A 446 -14.07 22.68 7.26
C HIS A 446 -13.36 23.83 7.95
N ASP A 447 -14.14 24.83 8.38
CA ASP A 447 -13.65 25.81 9.34
C ASP A 447 -13.50 25.13 10.71
N THR A 448 -12.26 25.01 11.18
CA THR A 448 -11.96 24.37 12.46
C THR A 448 -12.21 25.29 13.66
N GLY A 449 -12.83 26.46 13.45
CA GLY A 449 -13.15 27.45 14.48
C GLY A 449 -11.94 28.21 15.03
N ALA A 450 -10.79 28.09 14.36
CA ALA A 450 -9.52 28.67 14.77
C ALA A 450 -9.05 29.71 13.75
N THR A 451 -8.44 30.81 14.21
CA THR A 451 -7.82 31.78 13.29
C THR A 451 -6.53 31.19 12.72
N LEU A 452 -6.67 30.39 11.67
CA LEU A 452 -5.59 29.94 10.81
C LEU A 452 -5.13 31.14 9.96
N THR A 453 -4.27 32.00 10.51
CA THR A 453 -3.73 33.15 9.78
C THR A 453 -2.83 32.69 8.63
N SER A 454 -2.83 33.41 7.50
CA SER A 454 -2.34 33.06 6.13
C SER A 454 -0.85 32.73 5.97
N SER A 455 -0.33 31.93 6.88
CA SER A 455 1.08 31.94 7.20
C SER A 455 1.51 30.64 7.95
N THR A 456 0.56 29.85 8.44
CA THR A 456 0.69 28.59 9.19
C THR A 456 1.27 27.40 8.43
N GLY A 457 2.56 27.34 8.09
CA GLY A 457 3.12 26.07 7.60
C GLY A 457 2.84 24.92 8.53
N ALA A 458 2.32 23.82 7.98
CA ALA A 458 2.38 22.53 8.64
C ALA A 458 2.18 21.42 7.60
N SER A 459 3.27 20.72 7.27
CA SER A 459 3.10 19.28 7.30
C SER A 459 2.81 18.88 8.75
N GLY A 460 2.00 17.86 8.92
CA GLY A 460 1.60 17.34 10.21
C GLY A 460 1.67 15.84 10.18
N ALA A 461 1.88 15.25 11.33
CA ALA A 461 1.94 13.81 11.47
C ALA A 461 0.75 13.33 12.32
N LEU A 462 0.14 12.23 11.89
CA LEU A 462 -0.81 11.49 12.70
C LEU A 462 -0.03 10.77 13.82
N ALA A 463 -0.36 11.06 15.06
CA ALA A 463 0.23 10.40 16.22
C ALA A 463 -0.57 9.13 16.60
N PRO A 464 0.03 8.21 17.39
CA PRO A 464 -0.65 7.00 17.85
C PRO A 464 -1.89 7.23 18.72
N ASN A 465 -2.11 8.43 19.25
CA ASN A 465 -3.35 8.79 19.96
C ASN A 465 -4.50 9.17 19.00
N GLY A 466 -4.30 9.09 17.69
CA GLY A 466 -5.30 9.42 16.67
C GLY A 466 -5.41 10.91 16.34
N LEU A 467 -4.61 11.76 16.97
CA LEU A 467 -4.59 13.20 16.73
C LEU A 467 -3.50 13.59 15.74
N VAL A 468 -3.74 14.66 14.99
CA VAL A 468 -2.77 15.20 14.03
C VAL A 468 -2.07 16.39 14.66
N TYR A 469 -0.74 16.34 14.75
CA TYR A 469 0.09 17.43 15.26
C TYR A 469 0.80 18.13 14.10
N MET A 470 0.59 19.43 14.05
CA MET A 470 1.11 20.33 13.02
C MET A 470 2.26 21.15 13.60
N ALA A 471 3.42 21.08 12.95
CA ALA A 471 4.61 21.80 13.40
C ALA A 471 4.42 23.33 13.31
N PRO A 472 5.01 24.13 14.23
CA PRO A 472 4.87 25.58 14.21
C PRO A 472 5.77 26.20 13.13
N SER A 473 5.15 26.70 12.07
CA SER A 473 5.84 27.51 11.06
C SER A 473 5.73 29.01 11.37
N ARG A 474 4.60 29.69 11.11
CA ARG A 474 4.46 31.14 11.41
C ARG A 474 3.60 31.50 12.63
N PRO A 475 2.53 30.77 12.99
CA PRO A 475 2.10 30.76 14.38
C PRO A 475 3.27 30.23 15.21
N PRO A 476 3.51 30.82 16.37
CA PRO A 476 4.54 30.30 17.23
C PRO A 476 4.11 29.00 17.91
N SER A 477 2.91 28.48 17.62
CA SER A 477 2.27 27.39 18.32
C SER A 477 2.12 26.09 17.52
N VAL A 478 2.38 24.97 18.21
CA VAL A 478 1.95 23.65 17.72
C VAL A 478 0.43 23.64 17.71
N ARG A 479 -0.14 23.13 16.61
CA ARG A 479 -1.58 22.88 16.51
C ARG A 479 -1.87 21.38 16.59
N GLU A 480 -2.89 21.06 17.36
CA GLU A 480 -3.47 19.72 17.44
C GLU A 480 -4.85 19.75 16.79
N LEU A 481 -5.09 18.81 15.87
CA LEU A 481 -6.35 18.62 15.17
C LEU A 481 -6.89 17.24 15.53
N ASP A 482 -8.15 17.19 15.96
CA ASP A 482 -8.92 15.97 16.12
C ASP A 482 -9.63 15.65 14.80
N PRO A 483 -9.24 14.58 14.08
CA PRO A 483 -9.88 14.23 12.82
C PRO A 483 -11.36 13.89 12.97
N SER A 484 -11.77 13.31 14.10
CA SER A 484 -13.14 12.82 14.31
C SER A 484 -14.16 13.95 14.44
N THR A 485 -13.74 15.08 15.01
CA THR A 485 -14.58 16.27 15.21
C THR A 485 -14.24 17.42 14.28
N LEU A 486 -13.08 17.35 13.59
CA LEU A 486 -12.50 18.42 12.78
C LEU A 486 -12.35 19.73 13.56
N THR A 487 -12.07 19.61 14.85
CA THR A 487 -11.77 20.74 15.73
C THR A 487 -10.27 20.80 16.02
N SER A 488 -9.74 22.01 16.20
CA SER A 488 -8.31 22.20 16.51
C SER A 488 -8.09 23.13 17.69
N ARG A 489 -6.94 22.96 18.37
CA ARG A 489 -6.48 23.84 19.45
C ARG A 489 -4.97 24.12 19.35
N GLU A 490 -4.54 25.20 19.99
CA GLU A 490 -3.13 25.57 20.14
C GLU A 490 -2.60 25.06 21.48
N LEU A 491 -1.38 24.51 21.49
CA LEU A 491 -0.85 23.80 22.66
C LEU A 491 0.33 24.46 23.37
N ASP A 492 1.18 25.21 22.66
CA ASP A 492 2.34 25.91 23.27
C ASP A 492 2.75 27.10 22.39
N ASP A 493 3.54 28.04 22.91
CA ASP A 493 4.03 29.22 22.18
C ASP A 493 5.57 29.28 22.23
N PHE A 494 6.22 28.96 21.12
CA PHE A 494 7.67 28.98 20.96
C PHE A 494 8.24 30.39 20.73
N GLY A 495 7.43 31.44 20.90
CA GLY A 495 7.77 32.85 20.70
C GLY A 495 7.74 33.28 19.22
N GLY A 496 7.81 34.60 18.98
CA GLY A 496 7.79 35.18 17.63
C GLY A 496 8.95 34.77 16.71
N GLY A 497 8.78 35.01 15.41
CA GLY A 497 9.70 34.63 14.32
C GLY A 497 9.00 33.79 13.26
N GLU A 498 9.33 33.99 11.98
CA GLU A 498 8.66 33.28 10.87
C GLU A 498 9.34 31.93 10.53
N GLY A 499 8.54 30.88 10.33
CA GLY A 499 8.94 29.62 9.70
C GLY A 499 9.89 28.76 10.52
N LYS A 500 9.66 28.55 11.82
CA LYS A 500 10.64 27.81 12.64
C LYS A 500 10.82 26.35 12.18
N TRP A 501 9.72 25.63 12.04
CA TRP A 501 9.67 24.26 11.52
C TRP A 501 8.57 24.13 10.47
N ILE A 502 8.80 23.37 9.39
CA ILE A 502 7.80 23.14 8.33
C ILE A 502 7.47 21.65 8.16
N GLY A 503 8.49 20.80 8.25
CA GLY A 503 8.37 19.35 8.29
C GLY A 503 7.89 18.84 9.64
N ALA A 504 7.06 17.80 9.67
CA ALA A 504 6.69 17.03 10.84
C ALA A 504 6.76 15.55 10.47
N VAL A 505 7.59 14.80 11.18
CA VAL A 505 7.81 13.38 10.91
C VAL A 505 7.53 12.57 12.16
N LEU A 506 6.72 11.53 12.05
CA LEU A 506 6.52 10.58 13.13
C LEU A 506 7.74 9.66 13.23
N GLY A 507 8.39 9.59 14.38
CA GLY A 507 9.45 8.62 14.65
C GLY A 507 8.90 7.28 15.12
N LEU A 508 9.73 6.23 15.06
CA LEU A 508 9.39 4.88 15.54
C LEU A 508 9.04 4.84 17.04
N ASN A 509 9.48 5.84 17.81
CA ASN A 509 9.17 5.97 19.24
C ASN A 509 7.84 6.69 19.52
N GLY A 510 7.00 6.92 18.51
CA GLY A 510 5.68 7.52 18.64
C GLY A 510 5.68 9.03 18.89
N ARG A 511 6.85 9.67 18.84
CA ARG A 511 7.00 11.14 18.94
C ARG A 511 7.11 11.77 17.57
N ILE A 512 6.78 13.05 17.48
CA ILE A 512 6.81 13.81 16.24
C ILE A 512 7.97 14.80 16.27
N TYR A 513 8.70 14.88 15.16
CA TYR A 513 9.91 15.69 15.04
C TYR A 513 9.69 16.78 13.99
N GLY A 514 9.82 18.03 14.42
CA GLY A 514 9.75 19.20 13.56
C GLY A 514 11.07 19.44 12.84
N ILE A 515 11.04 19.56 11.52
CA ILE A 515 12.22 19.78 10.67
C ILE A 515 12.58 21.27 10.64
N PRO A 516 13.81 21.64 11.05
CA PRO A 516 14.21 23.04 11.20
C PRO A 516 14.32 23.78 9.85
N TRP A 517 13.44 24.74 9.62
CA TRP A 517 13.49 25.62 8.45
C TRP A 517 14.27 26.91 8.75
N ASN A 518 13.80 27.69 9.72
CA ASN A 518 14.51 28.86 10.26
C ASN A 518 14.94 28.66 11.73
N SER A 519 14.44 27.64 12.43
CA SER A 519 14.94 27.25 13.76
C SER A 519 16.32 26.64 13.70
N ASP A 520 17.22 26.98 14.63
CA ASP A 520 18.55 26.38 14.76
C ASP A 520 18.55 25.09 15.60
N ALA A 521 17.37 24.58 15.95
CA ALA A 521 17.17 23.37 16.75
C ALA A 521 16.03 22.53 16.18
N VAL A 522 16.05 21.23 16.43
CA VAL A 522 14.95 20.30 16.12
C VAL A 522 13.86 20.46 17.19
N LEU A 523 12.59 20.44 16.78
CA LEU A 523 11.45 20.35 17.70
C LEU A 523 11.08 18.89 17.93
N GLU A 524 10.83 18.51 19.17
CA GLU A 524 10.22 17.23 19.53
C GLU A 524 8.87 17.48 20.20
N ILE A 525 7.86 16.76 19.74
CA ILE A 525 6.51 16.73 20.28
C ILE A 525 6.27 15.32 20.81
N ASN A 526 6.02 15.20 22.11
CA ASN A 526 5.59 13.95 22.72
C ASN A 526 4.08 14.01 22.97
N PRO A 527 3.26 13.26 22.19
CA PRO A 527 1.81 13.24 22.36
C PRO A 527 1.36 12.50 23.63
N HIS A 528 2.28 11.85 24.36
CA HIS A 528 1.97 10.98 25.49
C HIS A 528 0.92 9.90 25.14
N ALA A 529 0.94 9.46 23.88
CA ALA A 529 0.02 8.46 23.37
C ALA A 529 0.17 7.15 24.13
N SER A 530 -0.96 6.57 24.51
CA SER A 530 -1.02 5.23 25.11
C SER A 530 -0.90 4.15 24.04
N GLY A 531 -1.45 4.42 22.85
CA GLY A 531 -1.32 3.57 21.67
C GLY A 531 0.10 3.55 21.12
N VAL A 532 0.45 2.46 20.44
CA VAL A 532 1.76 2.27 19.81
C VAL A 532 1.54 1.88 18.36
N PHE A 533 2.23 2.54 17.45
CA PHE A 533 2.31 2.07 16.07
C PHE A 533 3.43 1.03 15.95
N PRO A 534 3.17 -0.11 15.29
CA PRO A 534 4.24 -1.07 14.99
C PRO A 534 5.25 -0.45 14.02
N PRO A 535 6.53 -0.87 14.05
CA PRO A 535 7.60 -0.18 13.30
C PRO A 535 7.38 -0.09 11.78
N TRP A 536 6.66 -1.04 11.18
CA TRP A 536 6.36 -1.04 9.75
C TRP A 536 5.37 0.07 9.35
N LEU A 537 4.51 0.52 10.27
CA LEU A 537 3.43 1.44 9.95
C LEU A 537 3.95 2.87 9.67
N PRO A 538 4.80 3.48 10.52
CA PRO A 538 5.43 4.77 10.20
C PRO A 538 6.34 4.75 8.96
N LEU A 539 6.84 3.58 8.55
CA LEU A 539 7.65 3.39 7.33
C LEU A 539 6.79 3.10 6.09
N SER A 540 5.46 3.00 6.25
CA SER A 540 4.56 2.69 5.16
C SER A 540 4.23 3.93 4.33
N PRO A 541 3.92 3.77 3.01
CA PRO A 541 3.50 4.88 2.16
C PRO A 541 2.22 5.60 2.63
N TRP A 542 1.46 4.98 3.52
CA TRP A 542 0.19 5.49 4.03
C TRP A 542 0.35 6.63 5.04
N LEU A 543 1.50 6.75 5.71
CA LEU A 543 1.76 7.70 6.81
C LEU A 543 2.91 8.70 6.56
N ASP A 544 3.83 8.40 5.64
CA ASP A 544 4.95 9.28 5.31
C ASP A 544 4.48 10.53 4.54
N LYS A 545 4.49 11.72 5.16
CA LYS A 545 3.79 12.88 4.57
C LYS A 545 4.53 14.19 4.68
N LEU A 546 5.27 14.49 3.61
CA LEU A 546 5.64 15.83 3.20
C LEU A 546 5.38 16.11 1.73
#